data_AF-A0A934E515-F1
#
_entry.id   AF-A0A934E515-F1
#
_cell.length_a   1.000
_cell.length_b   1.000
_cell.length_c   1.000
_cell.angle_alpha   90.00
_cell.angle_beta   90.00
_cell.angle_gamma   90.00
#
_symmetry.space_group_name_H-M   'P 1'
#
loop_
_entity.id
_entity.type
_entity.pdbx_description
1 polymer ?
#
loop_
_entity_poly.entity_id
_entity_poly.type
_entity_poly.pdbx_seq_one_letter_code
_entity_poly.pdbx_strand_id
1 'polypeptide(L)'
;MTIKDILEDFSRKEELHRQKMQEDEAKTRQKIERRIQDISQCFEAVILPAVYSVENDLQQAGYWYKITIGQFSAPESLESGVREVIFHFYPERTQNPVYTQKALDSAYKASIGATGDYRKLTFSIFFPRRLPPVIEKEEINRAVSDINQPVVDAFLEKFIKGAIDVYQSDRVLL
;
A
#
# COMPACT_ATOMS: atom_id res chain seq x y z
N MET A 1 -17.35 -41.99 40.64
CA MET A 1 -16.73 -40.78 40.06
C MET A 1 -16.36 -39.87 41.22
N THR A 2 -15.08 -39.61 41.42
CA THR A 2 -14.57 -38.82 42.54
C THR A 2 -14.27 -37.38 42.10
N ILE A 3 -14.21 -36.45 43.06
CA ILE A 3 -13.78 -35.06 42.79
C ILE A 3 -12.39 -35.03 42.13
N LYS A 4 -11.53 -35.98 42.47
CA LYS A 4 -10.20 -36.13 41.87
C LYS A 4 -10.28 -36.47 40.38
N ASP A 5 -11.16 -37.40 40.00
CA ASP A 5 -11.37 -37.76 38.58
C ASP A 5 -11.90 -36.57 37.77
N ILE A 6 -12.78 -35.74 38.37
CA ILE A 6 -13.34 -34.54 37.73
C ILE A 6 -12.26 -33.48 37.49
N LEU A 7 -11.36 -33.27 38.47
CA LEU A 7 -10.26 -32.29 38.36
C LEU A 7 -9.16 -32.74 37.40
N GLU A 8 -8.87 -34.05 37.33
CA GLU A 8 -7.95 -34.63 36.35
C GLU A 8 -8.53 -34.53 34.92
N ASP A 9 -9.83 -34.80 34.73
CA ASP A 9 -10.51 -34.61 33.44
C ASP A 9 -10.56 -33.14 33.01
N PHE A 10 -10.76 -32.20 33.95
CA PHE A 10 -10.70 -30.76 33.66
C PHE A 10 -9.29 -30.33 33.23
N SER A 11 -8.27 -30.70 34.02
CA SER A 11 -6.87 -30.41 33.70
C SER A 11 -6.45 -30.97 32.34
N ARG A 12 -6.87 -32.20 32.00
CA ARG A 12 -6.62 -32.80 30.69
C ARG A 12 -7.30 -32.04 29.55
N LYS A 13 -8.54 -31.56 29.75
CA LYS A 13 -9.27 -30.76 28.76
C LYS A 13 -8.64 -29.38 28.57
N GLU A 14 -8.18 -28.75 29.64
CA GLU A 14 -7.48 -27.46 29.59
C GLU A 14 -6.16 -27.58 28.83
N GLU A 15 -5.41 -28.66 29.07
CA GLU A 15 -4.15 -28.93 28.36
C GLU A 15 -4.38 -29.19 26.85
N LEU A 16 -5.38 -29.99 26.51
CA LEU A 16 -5.80 -30.19 25.11
C LEU A 16 -6.24 -28.88 24.45
N HIS A 17 -6.93 -28.00 25.19
CA HIS A 17 -7.34 -26.70 24.67
C HIS A 17 -6.16 -25.78 24.42
N ARG A 18 -5.18 -25.73 25.34
CA ARG A 18 -3.93 -24.98 25.15
C ARG A 18 -3.15 -25.46 23.93
N GLN A 19 -2.99 -26.77 23.77
CA GLN A 19 -2.30 -27.34 22.60
C GLN A 19 -3.00 -26.96 21.29
N LYS A 20 -4.34 -27.07 21.26
CA LYS A 20 -5.13 -26.66 20.08
C LYS A 20 -4.99 -25.16 19.78
N MET A 21 -5.02 -24.30 20.79
CA MET A 21 -4.80 -22.87 20.61
C MET A 21 -3.42 -22.57 20.01
N GLN A 22 -2.37 -23.20 20.53
CA GLN A 22 -1.01 -23.04 20.00
C GLN A 22 -0.90 -23.50 18.53
N GLU A 23 -1.53 -24.62 18.17
CA GLU A 23 -1.59 -25.08 16.78
C GLU A 23 -2.34 -24.11 15.86
N ASP A 24 -3.47 -23.57 16.31
CA ASP A 24 -4.28 -22.64 15.53
C ASP A 24 -3.57 -21.28 15.37
N GLU A 25 -2.83 -20.82 16.39
CA GLU A 25 -1.95 -19.66 16.32
C GLU A 25 -0.81 -19.87 15.32
N ALA A 26 -0.14 -21.02 15.37
CA ALA A 26 0.94 -21.36 14.44
C ALA A 26 0.45 -21.41 12.99
N LYS A 27 -0.71 -22.04 12.73
CA LYS A 27 -1.35 -22.08 11.40
C LYS A 27 -1.74 -20.69 10.91
N THR A 28 -2.24 -19.83 11.81
CA THR A 28 -2.63 -18.47 11.47
C THR A 28 -1.41 -17.63 11.12
N ARG A 29 -0.33 -17.74 11.90
CA ARG A 29 0.94 -17.07 11.63
C ARG A 29 1.51 -17.45 10.27
N GLN A 30 1.58 -18.74 9.95
CA GLN A 30 2.03 -19.22 8.64
C GLN A 30 1.18 -18.67 7.48
N LYS A 31 -0.15 -18.58 7.65
CA LYS A 31 -1.03 -17.99 6.65
C LYS A 31 -0.78 -16.50 6.43
N ILE A 32 -0.46 -15.76 7.49
CA ILE A 32 -0.14 -14.33 7.41
C ILE A 32 1.20 -14.14 6.72
N GLU A 33 2.23 -14.89 7.11
CA GLU A 33 3.57 -14.84 6.50
C GLU A 33 3.50 -15.11 4.99
N ARG A 34 2.73 -16.12 4.58
CA ARG A 34 2.52 -16.41 3.15
C ARG A 34 1.86 -15.25 2.41
N ARG A 35 0.84 -14.61 2.99
CA ARG A 35 0.19 -13.45 2.38
C ARG A 35 1.12 -12.25 2.26
N ILE A 36 1.96 -12.01 3.25
CA ILE A 36 2.98 -10.95 3.22
C ILE A 36 3.96 -11.20 2.06
N GLN A 37 4.37 -12.46 1.88
CA GLN A 37 5.23 -12.85 0.76
C GLN A 37 4.54 -12.64 -0.59
N ASP A 38 3.29 -13.08 -0.74
CA ASP A 38 2.50 -12.89 -1.96
C ASP A 38 2.36 -11.39 -2.31
N ILE A 39 2.12 -10.55 -1.31
CA ILE A 39 2.06 -9.09 -1.47
C ILE A 39 3.41 -8.52 -1.92
N SER A 40 4.48 -8.89 -1.22
CA SER A 40 5.82 -8.37 -1.51
C SER A 40 6.23 -8.73 -2.93
N GLN A 41 5.97 -9.97 -3.34
CA GLN A 41 6.20 -10.43 -4.71
C GLN A 41 5.37 -9.64 -5.73
N CYS A 42 4.09 -9.37 -5.44
CA CYS A 42 3.25 -8.54 -6.31
C CYS A 42 3.82 -7.12 -6.46
N PHE A 43 4.34 -6.53 -5.39
CA PHE A 43 4.98 -5.22 -5.45
C PHE A 43 6.23 -5.23 -6.31
N GLU A 44 7.13 -6.19 -6.08
CA GLU A 44 8.41 -6.28 -6.78
C GLU A 44 8.24 -6.65 -8.27
N ALA A 45 7.32 -7.56 -8.57
CA ALA A 45 7.16 -8.08 -9.93
C ALA A 45 6.26 -7.21 -10.83
N VAL A 46 5.33 -6.44 -10.26
CA VAL A 46 4.30 -5.74 -11.04
C VAL A 46 4.27 -4.25 -10.72
N ILE A 47 4.16 -3.88 -9.44
CA ILE A 47 3.88 -2.49 -9.07
C ILE A 47 5.10 -1.59 -9.23
N LEU A 48 6.24 -1.99 -8.66
CA LEU A 48 7.47 -1.20 -8.71
C LEU A 48 7.98 -0.99 -10.15
N PRO A 49 8.01 -2.02 -11.03
CA PRO A 49 8.39 -1.80 -12.43
C PRO A 49 7.51 -0.76 -13.13
N ALA A 50 6.19 -0.80 -12.95
CA ALA A 50 5.27 0.19 -13.53
C ALA A 50 5.53 1.61 -12.98
N VAL A 51 5.71 1.72 -11.66
CA VAL A 51 5.99 3.00 -11.00
C VAL A 51 7.32 3.60 -11.47
N TYR A 52 8.37 2.79 -11.60
CA TYR A 52 9.68 3.24 -12.10
C TYR A 52 9.66 3.60 -13.59
N SER A 53 8.80 2.95 -14.39
CA SER A 53 8.59 3.37 -15.78
C SER A 53 8.04 4.80 -15.85
N VAL A 54 6.99 5.09 -15.07
CA VAL A 54 6.41 6.45 -15.00
C VAL A 54 7.41 7.45 -14.42
N GLU A 55 8.18 7.04 -13.42
CA GLU A 55 9.27 7.84 -12.85
C GLU A 55 10.24 8.33 -13.93
N ASN A 56 10.75 7.40 -14.73
CA ASN A 56 11.69 7.69 -15.80
C ASN A 56 11.09 8.61 -16.86
N ASP A 57 9.83 8.40 -17.24
CA ASP A 57 9.12 9.28 -18.19
C ASP A 57 9.00 10.72 -17.65
N LEU A 58 8.65 10.88 -16.36
CA LEU A 58 8.58 12.19 -15.71
C LEU A 58 9.94 12.86 -15.59
N GLN A 59 10.98 12.09 -15.27
CA GLN A 59 12.36 12.58 -15.18
C GLN A 59 12.83 13.12 -16.55
N GLN A 60 12.60 12.36 -17.62
CA GLN A 60 12.95 12.79 -18.98
C GLN A 60 12.17 14.03 -19.43
N ALA A 61 10.91 14.15 -19.01
CA ALA A 61 10.06 15.30 -19.30
C ALA A 61 10.34 16.52 -18.38
N GLY A 62 11.22 16.38 -17.38
CA GLY A 62 11.63 17.44 -16.46
C GLY A 62 10.56 17.82 -15.43
N TYR A 63 9.69 16.88 -15.04
CA TYR A 63 8.68 17.09 -14.01
C TYR A 63 9.18 16.71 -12.61
N TRP A 64 8.60 17.37 -11.60
CA TRP A 64 8.84 17.02 -10.20
C TRP A 64 8.02 15.80 -9.79
N TYR A 65 8.67 14.86 -9.10
CA TYR A 65 8.03 13.70 -8.49
C TYR A 65 8.77 13.26 -7.23
N LYS A 66 8.15 12.41 -6.40
CA LYS A 66 8.82 11.71 -5.29
C LYS A 66 8.15 10.37 -5.04
N ILE A 67 8.96 9.31 -4.95
CA ILE A 67 8.49 7.97 -4.58
C ILE A 67 8.90 7.68 -3.14
N THR A 68 7.96 7.17 -2.35
CA THR A 68 8.21 6.64 -1.00
C THR A 68 7.79 5.17 -0.97
N ILE A 69 8.67 4.31 -0.49
CA ILE A 69 8.42 2.87 -0.36
C ILE A 69 8.33 2.53 1.12
N GLY A 70 7.20 2.00 1.55
CA GLY A 70 6.97 1.47 2.88
C GLY A 70 7.23 -0.04 2.90
N GLN A 71 7.98 -0.51 3.88
CA GLN A 71 8.32 -1.93 4.06
C GLN A 71 7.59 -2.53 5.26
N PHE A 72 7.41 -3.85 5.27
CA PHE A 72 6.97 -4.58 6.46
C PHE A 72 8.05 -4.49 7.54
N SER A 73 7.63 -4.24 8.79
CA SER A 73 8.53 -4.28 9.94
C SER A 73 8.79 -5.75 10.30
N ALA A 74 9.96 -6.28 9.97
CA ALA A 74 10.32 -7.65 10.30
C ALA A 74 10.74 -7.78 11.78
N PRO A 75 10.17 -8.72 12.56
CA PRO A 75 10.81 -9.22 13.77
C PRO A 75 11.90 -10.22 13.36
N GLU A 76 13.15 -9.78 13.49
CA GLU A 76 14.40 -10.54 13.60
C GLU A 76 14.87 -11.54 12.49
N SER A 77 14.08 -12.00 11.50
CA SER A 77 14.66 -12.94 10.51
C SER A 77 13.98 -13.14 9.14
N LEU A 78 12.95 -12.37 8.79
CA LEU A 78 12.31 -12.50 7.47
C LEU A 78 12.61 -11.29 6.58
N GLU A 79 12.91 -11.57 5.31
CA GLU A 79 13.20 -10.58 4.26
C GLU A 79 12.24 -9.38 4.34
N SER A 80 12.82 -8.18 4.30
CA SER A 80 12.06 -6.93 4.30
C SER A 80 11.25 -6.83 3.00
N GLY A 81 9.95 -7.09 3.11
CA GLY A 81 9.03 -7.05 1.97
C GLY A 81 8.41 -5.66 1.76
N VAL A 82 8.06 -5.33 0.52
CA VAL A 82 7.37 -4.07 0.20
C VAL A 82 5.90 -4.17 0.59
N ARG A 83 5.43 -3.20 1.38
CA ARG A 83 4.05 -3.09 1.87
C ARG A 83 3.26 -2.01 1.15
N GLU A 84 3.93 -0.92 0.80
CA GLU A 84 3.28 0.29 0.30
C GLU A 84 4.21 1.04 -0.65
N VAL A 85 3.62 1.64 -1.69
CA VAL A 85 4.27 2.62 -2.55
C VAL A 85 3.40 3.87 -2.60
N ILE A 86 4.01 5.02 -2.31
CA ILE A 86 3.38 6.33 -2.41
C ILE A 86 4.12 7.14 -3.48
N PHE A 87 3.38 7.55 -4.50
CA PHE A 87 3.88 8.31 -5.63
C PHE A 87 3.35 9.74 -5.55
N HIS A 88 4.26 10.70 -5.36
CA HIS A 88 3.96 12.12 -5.40
C HIS A 88 4.32 12.68 -6.76
N PHE A 89 3.46 13.52 -7.30
CA PHE A 89 3.68 14.21 -8.56
C PHE A 89 3.25 15.67 -8.43
N TYR A 90 4.03 16.56 -9.03
CA TYR A 90 3.69 17.96 -9.11
C TYR A 90 3.90 18.45 -10.56
N PRO A 91 2.82 18.82 -11.28
CA PRO A 91 2.83 19.13 -12.72
C PRO A 91 3.41 20.52 -13.04
N GLU A 92 4.32 21.03 -12.21
CA GLU A 92 5.08 22.24 -12.47
C GLU A 92 6.54 21.87 -12.72
N ARG A 93 7.13 22.40 -13.80
CA ARG A 93 8.54 22.18 -14.11
C ARG A 93 9.39 23.08 -13.24
N THR A 94 10.08 22.51 -12.26
CA THR A 94 10.93 23.26 -11.34
C THR A 94 12.39 22.94 -11.61
N GLN A 95 13.23 23.95 -11.83
CA GLN A 95 14.67 23.76 -12.10
C GLN A 95 15.45 23.25 -10.88
N ASN A 96 14.95 23.49 -9.66
CA ASN A 96 15.54 23.06 -8.40
C ASN A 96 14.46 22.47 -7.47
N PRO A 97 14.14 21.17 -7.59
CA PRO A 97 13.14 20.50 -6.77
C PRO A 97 13.60 20.43 -5.30
N VAL A 98 13.02 21.25 -4.41
CA VAL A 98 13.31 21.14 -2.96
C VAL A 98 12.27 20.24 -2.29
N TYR A 99 12.73 19.10 -1.78
CA TYR A 99 11.88 18.14 -1.04
C TYR A 99 11.58 18.62 0.37
N THR A 100 10.64 19.55 0.52
CA THR A 100 10.11 19.98 1.83
C THR A 100 8.76 19.31 2.12
N GLN A 101 8.39 19.18 3.40
CA GLN A 101 7.07 18.68 3.80
C GLN A 101 5.95 19.52 3.16
N LYS A 102 6.12 20.85 3.12
CA LYS A 102 5.17 21.78 2.51
C LYS A 102 4.98 21.53 1.01
N ALA A 103 6.05 21.14 0.30
CA ALA A 103 5.96 20.76 -1.11
C ALA A 103 5.20 19.43 -1.29
N LEU A 104 5.41 18.45 -0.40
CA LEU A 104 4.68 17.18 -0.43
C LEU A 104 3.20 17.33 -0.12
N ASP A 105 2.83 18.24 0.79
CA ASP A 105 1.43 18.54 1.10
C ASP A 105 0.70 19.19 -0.08
N SER A 106 1.45 19.87 -0.96
CA SER A 106 0.94 20.51 -2.17
C SER A 106 1.01 19.61 -3.42
N ALA A 107 1.59 18.42 -3.32
CA ALA A 107 1.74 17.47 -4.42
C ALA A 107 0.53 16.54 -4.53
N TYR A 108 0.18 16.19 -5.76
CA TYR A 108 -0.79 15.13 -6.05
C TYR A 108 -0.19 13.80 -5.61
N LYS A 109 -1.01 12.92 -5.01
CA LYS A 109 -0.54 11.66 -4.43
C LYS A 109 -1.34 10.50 -4.97
N ALA A 110 -0.64 9.44 -5.37
CA ALA A 110 -1.20 8.11 -5.53
C ALA A 110 -0.57 7.19 -4.49
N SER A 111 -1.37 6.30 -3.89
CA SER A 111 -0.84 5.25 -3.02
C SER A 111 -1.37 3.88 -3.41
N ILE A 112 -0.50 2.89 -3.30
CA ILE A 112 -0.83 1.47 -3.41
C ILE A 112 -0.29 0.81 -2.16
N GLY A 113 -1.18 0.28 -1.31
CA GLY A 113 -0.78 -0.26 0.00
C GLY A 113 -1.55 -1.51 0.37
N ALA A 114 -0.92 -2.39 1.15
CA ALA A 114 -1.56 -3.57 1.71
C ALA A 114 -2.65 -3.21 2.73
N THR A 115 -3.81 -3.88 2.65
CA THR A 115 -4.84 -3.81 3.68
C THR A 115 -4.36 -4.44 4.99
N GLY A 116 -4.97 -4.07 6.12
CA GLY A 116 -4.58 -4.60 7.44
C GLY A 116 -4.75 -6.11 7.61
N ASP A 117 -5.56 -6.77 6.77
CA ASP A 117 -5.76 -8.22 6.75
C ASP A 117 -4.90 -8.98 5.72
N TYR A 118 -4.06 -8.24 4.96
CA TYR A 118 -3.14 -8.73 3.93
C TYR A 118 -3.80 -9.55 2.82
N ARG A 119 -5.10 -9.32 2.55
CA ARG A 119 -5.81 -10.03 1.48
C ARG A 119 -5.90 -9.23 0.18
N LYS A 120 -5.77 -7.91 0.30
CA LYS A 120 -6.03 -6.97 -0.78
C LYS A 120 -4.99 -5.87 -0.78
N LEU A 121 -4.88 -5.20 -1.91
CA LEU A 121 -4.21 -3.92 -2.04
C LEU A 121 -5.26 -2.82 -2.23
N THR A 122 -5.03 -1.71 -1.56
CA THR A 122 -5.79 -0.47 -1.68
C THR A 122 -5.05 0.46 -2.62
N PHE A 123 -5.72 0.89 -3.68
CA PHE A 123 -5.27 1.91 -4.62
C PHE A 123 -6.02 3.19 -4.28
N SER A 124 -5.30 4.29 -4.05
CA SER A 124 -5.94 5.56 -3.76
C SER A 124 -5.27 6.73 -4.46
N ILE A 125 -6.09 7.70 -4.87
CA ILE A 125 -5.64 8.97 -5.46
C ILE A 125 -6.11 10.11 -4.56
N PHE A 126 -5.20 11.07 -4.31
CA PHE A 126 -5.44 12.26 -3.54
C PHE A 126 -4.90 13.49 -4.28
N PHE A 127 -5.78 14.45 -4.52
CA PHE A 127 -5.44 15.72 -5.15
C PHE A 127 -5.56 16.87 -4.14
N PRO A 128 -4.47 17.59 -3.81
CA PRO A 128 -4.54 18.72 -2.89
C PRO A 128 -5.29 19.88 -3.59
N ARG A 129 -6.45 20.27 -3.06
CA ARG A 129 -7.24 21.40 -3.60
C ARG A 129 -6.68 22.75 -3.16
N ARG A 130 -6.78 23.75 -4.05
CA ARG A 130 -6.51 25.16 -3.70
C ARG A 130 -7.75 25.99 -3.33
N LEU A 131 -9.01 25.68 -3.73
CA LEU A 131 -10.30 26.25 -3.25
C LEU A 131 -11.53 25.72 -4.08
N PRO A 132 -12.80 25.59 -3.59
CA PRO A 132 -13.32 25.09 -2.31
C PRO A 132 -13.51 23.54 -2.32
N PRO A 133 -13.91 22.86 -1.21
CA PRO A 133 -13.48 21.50 -0.91
C PRO A 133 -14.49 20.40 -1.31
N VAL A 134 -14.11 19.56 -2.27
CA VAL A 134 -14.65 18.21 -2.42
C VAL A 134 -13.43 17.32 -2.62
N ILE A 135 -13.04 16.61 -1.57
CA ILE A 135 -11.93 15.68 -1.66
C ILE A 135 -12.41 14.54 -2.56
N GLU A 136 -12.01 14.54 -3.84
CA GLU A 136 -12.16 13.38 -4.70
C GLU A 136 -11.09 12.39 -4.29
N LYS A 137 -11.39 11.63 -3.24
CA LYS A 137 -10.64 10.45 -2.88
C LYS A 137 -11.26 9.29 -3.62
N GLU A 138 -10.61 8.87 -4.69
CA GLU A 138 -10.94 7.59 -5.31
C GLU A 138 -10.14 6.50 -4.60
N GLU A 139 -10.84 5.49 -4.09
CA GLU A 139 -10.24 4.35 -3.43
C GLU A 139 -10.81 3.06 -4.03
N ILE A 140 -9.92 2.17 -4.45
CA ILE A 140 -10.27 0.87 -5.04
C ILE A 140 -9.51 -0.22 -4.29
N ASN A 141 -10.24 -1.22 -3.81
CA ASN A 141 -9.66 -2.38 -3.16
C ASN A 141 -9.70 -3.58 -4.10
N ARG A 142 -8.54 -4.21 -4.36
CA ARG A 142 -8.43 -5.39 -5.23
C ARG A 142 -7.68 -6.52 -4.56
N ALA A 143 -8.05 -7.76 -4.86
CA ALA A 143 -7.30 -8.92 -4.39
C ALA A 143 -5.92 -8.93 -5.05
N VAL A 144 -4.90 -9.41 -4.32
CA VAL A 144 -3.52 -9.49 -4.82
C VAL A 144 -3.43 -10.31 -6.10
N SER A 145 -4.24 -11.38 -6.19
CA SER A 145 -4.34 -12.25 -7.39
C SER A 145 -4.82 -11.53 -8.65
N ASP A 146 -5.55 -10.42 -8.49
CA ASP A 146 -6.17 -9.69 -9.60
C ASP A 146 -5.29 -8.53 -10.06
N ILE A 147 -4.13 -8.34 -9.43
CA ILE A 147 -3.18 -7.27 -9.77
C ILE A 147 -2.26 -7.77 -10.87
N ASN A 148 -2.26 -7.04 -11.98
CA ASN A 148 -1.38 -7.26 -13.10
C ASN A 148 -0.96 -5.90 -13.69
N GLN A 149 -0.01 -5.95 -14.61
CA GLN A 149 0.58 -4.75 -15.22
C GLN A 149 -0.50 -3.79 -15.78
N PRO A 150 -1.47 -4.23 -16.61
CA PRO A 150 -2.53 -3.35 -17.11
C PRO A 150 -3.34 -2.63 -16.04
N VAL A 151 -3.62 -3.29 -14.90
CA VAL A 151 -4.37 -2.69 -13.80
C VAL A 151 -3.56 -1.57 -13.14
N VAL A 152 -2.26 -1.78 -12.94
CA VAL A 152 -1.37 -0.77 -12.33
C VAL A 152 -1.14 0.38 -13.30
N ASP A 153 -0.87 0.09 -14.58
CA ASP A 153 -0.65 1.11 -15.61
C ASP A 153 -1.87 2.01 -15.77
N ALA A 154 -3.08 1.44 -15.87
CA ALA A 154 -4.32 2.21 -15.98
C ALA A 154 -4.56 3.10 -14.74
N PHE A 155 -4.19 2.62 -13.56
CA PHE A 155 -4.26 3.41 -12.33
C PHE A 155 -3.27 4.59 -12.34
N LEU A 156 -2.00 4.35 -12.69
CA LEU A 156 -0.98 5.39 -12.77
C LEU A 156 -1.31 6.41 -13.87
N GLU A 157 -1.79 5.96 -15.02
CA GLU A 157 -2.25 6.83 -16.12
C GLU A 157 -3.39 7.75 -15.65
N LYS A 158 -4.39 7.18 -14.96
CA LYS A 158 -5.50 7.95 -14.40
C LYS A 158 -5.01 8.99 -13.40
N PHE A 159 -4.05 8.62 -12.56
CA PHE A 159 -3.45 9.54 -11.60
C PHE A 159 -2.71 10.71 -12.30
N ILE A 160 -1.83 10.43 -13.26
CA ILE A 160 -1.06 11.46 -13.97
C ILE A 160 -2.00 12.40 -14.75
N LYS A 161 -2.97 11.85 -15.48
CA LYS A 161 -3.96 12.64 -16.22
C LYS A 161 -4.77 13.54 -15.28
N GLY A 162 -5.33 12.96 -14.21
CA GLY A 162 -6.11 13.73 -13.25
C GLY A 162 -5.31 14.85 -12.57
N ALA A 163 -4.04 14.59 -12.23
CA ALA A 163 -3.17 15.62 -11.67
C ALA A 163 -2.92 16.79 -12.63
N ILE A 164 -2.71 16.50 -13.93
CA ILE A 164 -2.53 17.54 -14.97
C ILE A 164 -3.83 18.32 -15.19
N ASP A 165 -4.97 17.63 -15.31
CA ASP A 165 -6.27 18.25 -15.57
C ASP A 165 -6.70 19.20 -14.44
N VAL A 166 -6.49 18.77 -13.19
CA VAL A 166 -6.76 19.61 -12.01
C VAL A 166 -5.83 20.81 -11.98
N TYR A 167 -4.53 20.62 -12.24
CA TYR A 167 -3.57 21.72 -12.26
C TYR A 167 -3.88 22.76 -13.34
N GLN A 168 -4.28 22.32 -14.54
CA GLN A 168 -4.68 23.24 -15.61
C GLN A 168 -5.95 24.00 -15.25
N SER A 169 -6.95 23.32 -14.69
CA SER A 169 -8.20 23.94 -14.25
C SER A 169 -7.96 25.03 -13.19
N ASP A 170 -7.10 24.74 -12.20
CA ASP A 170 -6.72 25.70 -11.17
C ASP A 170 -6.03 26.96 -11.73
N ARG A 171 -5.23 26.83 -12.81
CA ARG A 171 -4.58 27.99 -13.45
C ARG A 171 -5.51 28.82 -14.32
N VAL A 172 -6.58 28.24 -14.87
CA VAL A 172 -7.58 28.97 -15.66
C VAL A 172 -8.51 29.79 -14.75
N LEU A 173 -8.63 29.41 -13.47
CA LEU A 173 -9.44 30.09 -12.46
C LEU A 173 -8.71 31.23 -11.72
N LEU A 174 -7.42 31.45 -12.00
CA LEU A 174 -6.57 32.52 -11.43
C LEU A 174 -6.35 33.64 -12.44
#